data_AF-A0A519X0X2-F1
#
_entry.id   AF-A0A519X0X2-F1
#
_cell.length_a   1.000
_cell.length_b   1.000
_cell.length_c   1.000
_cell.angle_alpha   90.00
_cell.angle_beta   90.00
_cell.angle_gamma   90.00
#
_symmetry.space_group_name_H-M   'P 1'
#
loop_
_entity.id
_entity.type
_entity.pdbx_description
1 polymer ?
#
loop_
_entity_poly.entity_id
_entity_poly.type
_entity_poly.pdbx_seq_one_letter_code
_entity_poly.pdbx_strand_id
1 'polypeptide(L)'
;MEPSTFNLKQSVDNYVYSIKNQGTITSSDEAELSAHLYDATEALVTLGLSEDEAFSIACKRLGNKEVLSEEYSKVNPSLKMNFIWAYLILGFNAFYSLPALILFGLSFLYLGVYQKYETSYISTILITGTHLLLTALIWFSVGRKFEISQFIEKQIERRSLLTISISFVPLLIPILIRFIPILRTATNSSALQFALKYPVHKFDSSIVEFSYYLLLLSAIGAVISMVFSINKIERLTLKALFERPSTVFLLVFGIVVELLAASTRALHVDAIIGSAIIFGSVYFFASYVVTFYNLNAYTNRYLLIACVFGLIMETAVGVYADLDRGDTINTAYFVSLMVIGIMLGKFFGLRSARYFNQTKSRLAD
;
A
#
# COMPACT_ATOMS: atom_id res chain seq x y z
N MET A 1 -21.30 -58.16 -11.80
CA MET A 1 -20.75 -56.80 -11.86
C MET A 1 -21.08 -56.29 -13.24
N GLU A 2 -21.93 -55.27 -13.35
CA GLU A 2 -22.18 -54.65 -14.65
C GLU A 2 -20.89 -53.95 -15.11
N PRO A 3 -20.48 -54.13 -16.38
CA PRO A 3 -19.33 -53.41 -16.91
C PRO A 3 -19.69 -51.92 -16.95
N SER A 4 -19.09 -51.12 -16.06
CA SER A 4 -19.14 -49.67 -16.20
C SER A 4 -18.53 -49.32 -17.54
N THR A 5 -19.33 -48.78 -18.45
CA THR A 5 -18.88 -48.36 -19.77
C THR A 5 -18.08 -47.08 -19.61
N PHE A 6 -16.77 -47.24 -19.38
CA PHE A 6 -15.84 -46.12 -19.37
C PHE A 6 -15.88 -45.41 -20.74
N ASN A 7 -15.93 -44.08 -20.73
CA ASN A 7 -15.93 -43.27 -21.94
C ASN A 7 -14.60 -42.50 -22.01
N LEU A 8 -13.66 -43.02 -22.80
CA LEU A 8 -12.34 -42.41 -22.94
C LEU A 8 -12.42 -41.00 -23.50
N LYS A 9 -13.26 -40.77 -24.51
CA LYS A 9 -13.41 -39.45 -25.13
C LYS A 9 -13.81 -38.39 -24.11
N GLN A 10 -14.86 -38.69 -23.34
CA GLN A 10 -15.32 -37.78 -22.29
C GLN A 10 -14.26 -37.56 -21.21
N SER A 11 -13.48 -38.59 -20.88
CA SER A 11 -12.43 -38.50 -19.87
C SER A 11 -11.23 -37.65 -20.32
N VAL A 12 -10.81 -37.80 -21.58
CA VAL A 12 -9.78 -36.94 -22.20
C VAL A 12 -10.28 -35.50 -22.26
N ASP A 13 -11.49 -35.27 -22.78
CA ASP A 13 -12.09 -33.94 -22.88
C ASP A 13 -12.15 -33.25 -21.49
N ASN A 14 -12.59 -33.98 -20.46
CA ASN A 14 -12.64 -33.48 -19.08
C ASN A 14 -11.24 -33.16 -18.51
N TYR A 15 -10.24 -33.99 -18.80
CA TYR A 15 -8.88 -33.77 -18.31
C TYR A 15 -8.25 -32.54 -18.97
N VAL A 16 -8.35 -32.44 -20.29
CA VAL A 16 -7.85 -31.31 -21.07
C VAL A 16 -8.57 -30.02 -20.68
N TYR A 17 -9.90 -30.07 -20.52
CA TYR A 17 -10.68 -28.94 -20.00
C TYR A 17 -10.23 -28.51 -18.59
N SER A 18 -9.87 -29.45 -17.72
CA SER A 18 -9.37 -29.12 -16.38
C SER A 18 -8.03 -28.39 -16.41
N ILE A 19 -7.13 -28.72 -17.34
CA ILE A 19 -5.87 -28.00 -17.54
C ILE A 19 -6.13 -26.64 -18.20
N LYS A 20 -7.07 -26.59 -19.15
CA LYS A 20 -7.46 -25.35 -19.85
C LYS A 20 -8.03 -24.31 -18.90
N ASN A 21 -8.83 -24.75 -17.92
CA ASN A 21 -9.35 -23.87 -16.87
C ASN A 21 -8.28 -23.38 -15.89
N GLN A 22 -7.16 -24.10 -15.77
CA GLN A 22 -6.04 -23.73 -14.90
C GLN A 22 -4.97 -22.90 -15.62
N GLY A 23 -5.03 -22.77 -16.96
CA GLY A 23 -3.89 -22.35 -17.76
C GLY A 23 -4.23 -21.64 -19.06
N THR A 24 -3.18 -21.40 -19.85
CA THR A 24 -3.27 -20.70 -21.14
C THR A 24 -2.77 -21.62 -22.24
N ILE A 25 -3.57 -22.64 -22.53
CA ILE A 25 -3.37 -23.54 -23.66
C ILE A 25 -4.16 -23.04 -24.86
N THR A 26 -3.51 -23.01 -26.03
CA THR A 26 -4.13 -22.70 -27.31
C THR A 26 -4.95 -23.90 -27.79
N SER A 27 -5.76 -23.69 -28.84
CA SER A 27 -6.45 -24.80 -29.51
C SER A 27 -5.49 -25.83 -30.10
N SER A 28 -4.26 -25.42 -30.46
CA SER A 28 -3.22 -26.32 -30.93
C SER A 28 -2.70 -27.20 -29.79
N ASP A 29 -2.44 -26.62 -28.63
CA ASP A 29 -1.98 -27.36 -27.46
C ASP A 29 -3.04 -28.32 -26.93
N GLU A 30 -4.32 -27.91 -26.97
CA GLU A 30 -5.47 -28.76 -26.64
C GLU A 30 -5.52 -30.00 -27.56
N ALA A 31 -5.29 -29.82 -28.86
CA ALA A 31 -5.24 -30.92 -29.81
C ALA A 31 -4.02 -31.85 -29.57
N GLU A 32 -2.84 -31.27 -29.33
CA GLU A 32 -1.61 -32.02 -29.04
C GLU A 32 -1.73 -32.83 -27.74
N LEU A 33 -2.22 -32.21 -26.67
CA LEU A 33 -2.41 -32.86 -25.37
C LEU A 33 -3.43 -33.99 -25.46
N SER A 34 -4.52 -33.77 -26.20
CA SER A 34 -5.53 -34.80 -26.45
C SER A 34 -4.92 -35.98 -27.23
N ALA A 35 -4.19 -35.70 -28.32
CA ALA A 35 -3.53 -36.72 -29.12
C ALA A 35 -2.56 -37.57 -28.27
N HIS A 36 -1.71 -36.92 -27.47
CA HIS A 36 -0.79 -37.63 -26.58
C HIS A 36 -1.50 -38.53 -25.56
N LEU A 37 -2.63 -38.08 -25.00
CA LEU A 37 -3.41 -38.89 -24.08
C LEU A 37 -4.06 -40.10 -24.76
N TYR A 38 -4.58 -39.93 -25.98
CA TYR A 38 -5.10 -41.05 -26.77
C TYR A 38 -4.02 -42.06 -27.10
N ASP A 39 -2.89 -41.62 -27.66
CA ASP A 39 -1.77 -42.49 -28.05
C ASP A 39 -1.21 -43.25 -26.84
N ALA A 40 -1.02 -42.56 -25.70
CA ALA A 40 -0.53 -43.19 -24.48
C ALA A 40 -1.51 -44.20 -23.89
N THR A 41 -2.82 -43.92 -23.99
CA THR A 41 -3.87 -44.84 -23.51
C THR A 41 -3.94 -46.07 -24.41
N GLU A 42 -3.95 -45.90 -25.74
CA GLU A 42 -4.00 -47.00 -26.71
C GLU A 42 -2.80 -47.94 -26.57
N ALA A 43 -1.60 -47.39 -26.38
CA ALA A 43 -0.40 -48.18 -26.13
C ALA A 43 -0.52 -49.06 -24.86
N LEU A 44 -1.15 -48.54 -23.81
CA LEU A 44 -1.37 -49.26 -22.54
C LEU A 44 -2.48 -50.31 -22.66
N VAL A 45 -3.55 -50.03 -23.41
CA VAL A 45 -4.60 -51.00 -23.73
C VAL A 45 -4.04 -52.17 -24.54
N THR A 46 -3.14 -51.90 -25.49
CA THR A 46 -2.45 -52.93 -26.29
C THR A 46 -1.60 -53.87 -25.42
N LEU A 47 -1.14 -53.41 -24.25
CA LEU A 47 -0.43 -54.21 -23.25
C LEU A 47 -1.36 -54.99 -22.30
N GLY A 48 -2.67 -54.93 -22.52
CA GLY A 48 -3.67 -55.71 -21.79
C GLY A 48 -4.33 -54.98 -20.61
N LEU A 49 -4.10 -53.66 -20.45
CA LEU A 49 -4.80 -52.86 -19.44
C LEU A 49 -6.23 -52.53 -19.88
N SER A 50 -7.12 -52.36 -18.91
CA SER A 50 -8.45 -51.80 -19.19
C SER A 50 -8.34 -50.32 -19.58
N GLU A 51 -9.30 -49.82 -20.37
CA GLU A 51 -9.27 -48.44 -20.88
C GLU A 51 -9.23 -47.37 -19.76
N ASP A 52 -9.97 -47.59 -18.68
CA ASP A 52 -9.97 -46.72 -17.48
C ASP A 52 -8.60 -46.71 -16.78
N GLU A 53 -8.04 -47.91 -16.55
CA GLU A 53 -6.72 -48.06 -15.92
C GLU A 53 -5.61 -47.46 -16.79
N ALA A 54 -5.66 -47.71 -18.10
CA ALA A 54 -4.75 -47.15 -19.08
C ALA A 54 -4.78 -45.62 -19.08
N PHE A 55 -5.97 -45.02 -19.11
CA PHE A 55 -6.14 -43.56 -19.06
C PHE A 55 -5.62 -42.96 -17.74
N SER A 56 -5.90 -43.59 -16.60
CA SER A 56 -5.42 -43.15 -15.28
C SER A 56 -3.90 -43.16 -15.20
N ILE A 57 -3.25 -44.20 -15.75
CA ILE A 57 -1.79 -44.30 -15.84
C ILE A 57 -1.23 -43.25 -16.81
N ALA A 58 -1.86 -43.05 -17.97
CA ALA A 58 -1.46 -42.03 -18.94
C ALA A 58 -1.46 -40.63 -18.31
N CYS A 59 -2.53 -40.27 -17.59
CA CYS A 59 -2.61 -39.00 -16.84
C CYS A 59 -1.48 -38.87 -15.80
N LYS A 60 -1.14 -39.94 -15.08
CA LYS A 60 -0.04 -39.93 -14.09
C LYS A 60 1.33 -39.76 -14.75
N ARG A 61 1.54 -40.35 -15.93
CA ARG A 61 2.79 -40.24 -16.70
C ARG A 61 2.98 -38.84 -17.30
N LEU A 62 1.89 -38.23 -17.75
CA LEU A 62 1.88 -36.87 -18.29
C LEU A 62 2.29 -35.83 -17.24
N GLY A 63 1.99 -36.11 -15.97
CA GLY A 63 2.46 -35.35 -14.83
C GLY A 63 1.35 -34.63 -14.08
N ASN A 64 1.78 -33.77 -13.15
CA ASN A 64 0.87 -32.97 -12.34
C ASN A 64 0.24 -31.85 -13.21
N LYS A 65 -1.07 -31.62 -13.06
CA LYS A 65 -1.84 -30.65 -13.86
C LYS A 65 -1.36 -29.23 -13.67
N GLU A 66 -0.99 -28.86 -12.44
CA GLU A 66 -0.47 -27.53 -12.12
C GLU A 66 0.88 -27.30 -12.80
N VAL A 67 1.75 -28.32 -12.83
CA VAL A 67 3.05 -28.27 -13.53
C VAL A 67 2.86 -28.16 -15.05
N LEU A 68 1.96 -28.97 -15.63
CA LEU A 68 1.64 -28.90 -17.06
C LEU A 68 1.09 -27.53 -17.46
N SER A 69 0.16 -26.99 -16.66
CA SER A 69 -0.36 -25.63 -16.86
C SER A 69 0.75 -24.58 -16.81
N GLU A 70 1.71 -24.72 -15.90
CA GLU A 70 2.87 -23.83 -15.82
C GLU A 70 3.78 -23.93 -17.06
N GLU A 71 4.12 -25.13 -17.53
CA GLU A 71 4.95 -25.32 -18.72
C GLU A 71 4.28 -24.76 -20.00
N TYR A 72 3.00 -25.07 -20.22
CA TYR A 72 2.26 -24.48 -21.35
C TYR A 72 2.16 -22.95 -21.25
N SER A 73 2.10 -22.40 -20.03
CA SER A 73 2.09 -20.95 -19.83
C SER A 73 3.41 -20.26 -20.19
N LYS A 74 4.55 -20.98 -20.18
CA LYS A 74 5.86 -20.43 -20.58
C LYS A 74 5.94 -20.23 -22.10
N VAL A 75 5.33 -21.13 -22.87
CA VAL A 75 5.35 -21.12 -24.35
C VAL A 75 4.22 -20.30 -24.97
N ASN A 76 3.14 -20.03 -24.21
CA ASN A 76 2.02 -19.19 -24.63
C ASN A 76 1.90 -17.86 -23.85
N PRO A 77 2.96 -17.01 -23.85
CA PRO A 77 2.95 -15.76 -23.09
C PRO A 77 1.92 -14.75 -23.58
N SER A 78 1.41 -14.88 -24.81
CA SER A 78 0.43 -13.97 -25.41
C SER A 78 -0.97 -14.10 -24.83
N LEU A 79 -1.33 -15.25 -24.25
CA LEU A 79 -2.67 -15.50 -23.71
C LEU A 79 -2.80 -15.07 -22.24
N LYS A 80 -1.72 -15.14 -21.46
CA LYS A 80 -1.60 -14.38 -20.20
C LYS A 80 -1.10 -12.99 -20.55
N MET A 81 -2.00 -12.11 -20.99
CA MET A 81 -1.70 -10.68 -21.01
C MET A 81 -1.05 -10.34 -19.68
N ASN A 82 0.20 -9.88 -19.73
CA ASN A 82 0.94 -9.56 -18.53
C ASN A 82 0.30 -8.34 -17.87
N PHE A 83 -0.70 -8.56 -17.00
CA PHE A 83 -1.45 -7.51 -16.33
C PHE A 83 -0.57 -6.62 -15.44
N ILE A 84 0.73 -6.90 -15.30
CA ILE A 84 1.71 -6.01 -14.68
C ILE A 84 1.58 -4.58 -15.22
N TRP A 85 1.43 -4.36 -16.54
CA TRP A 85 1.24 -2.99 -17.06
C TRP A 85 -0.07 -2.36 -16.56
N ALA A 86 -1.15 -3.14 -16.41
CA ALA A 86 -2.44 -2.65 -15.94
C ALA A 86 -2.35 -2.25 -14.46
N TYR A 87 -1.67 -3.06 -13.65
CA TYR A 87 -1.38 -2.75 -12.25
C TYR A 87 -0.46 -1.54 -12.10
N LEU A 88 0.56 -1.40 -12.94
CA LEU A 88 1.46 -0.24 -12.92
C LEU A 88 0.71 1.05 -13.26
N ILE A 89 -0.10 1.06 -14.32
CA ILE A 89 -0.89 2.23 -14.70
C ILE A 89 -1.93 2.54 -13.63
N LEU A 90 -2.62 1.53 -13.10
CA LEU A 90 -3.60 1.72 -12.05
C LEU A 90 -2.97 2.26 -10.76
N GLY A 91 -1.81 1.71 -10.36
CA GLY A 91 -1.06 2.18 -9.19
C GLY A 91 -0.57 3.62 -9.38
N PHE A 92 -0.02 3.94 -10.55
CA PHE A 92 0.36 5.32 -10.92
C PHE A 92 -0.85 6.26 -10.83
N ASN A 93 -1.97 5.90 -11.46
CA ASN A 93 -3.18 6.72 -11.42
C ASN A 93 -3.72 6.86 -10.00
N ALA A 94 -3.75 5.79 -9.19
CA ALA A 94 -4.16 5.88 -7.80
C ALA A 94 -3.25 6.81 -6.98
N PHE A 95 -1.94 6.74 -7.20
CA PHE A 95 -0.95 7.57 -6.49
C PHE A 95 -1.04 9.05 -6.81
N TYR A 96 -1.29 9.41 -8.07
CA TYR A 96 -1.39 10.82 -8.46
C TYR A 96 -2.82 11.37 -8.36
N SER A 97 -3.80 10.61 -8.81
CA SER A 97 -5.15 11.12 -9.03
C SER A 97 -5.98 11.20 -7.75
N LEU A 98 -5.85 10.24 -6.84
CA LEU A 98 -6.63 10.26 -5.59
C LEU A 98 -6.20 11.40 -4.68
N PRO A 99 -4.89 11.62 -4.39
CA PRO A 99 -4.47 12.78 -3.63
C PRO A 99 -4.85 14.09 -4.30
N ALA A 100 -4.71 14.20 -5.63
CA ALA A 100 -5.11 15.39 -6.36
C ALA A 100 -6.61 15.68 -6.25
N LEU A 101 -7.47 14.66 -6.34
CA LEU A 101 -8.91 14.81 -6.19
C LEU A 101 -9.29 15.23 -4.77
N ILE A 102 -8.65 14.64 -3.75
CA ILE A 102 -8.85 15.01 -2.34
C ILE A 102 -8.45 16.48 -2.12
N LEU A 103 -7.25 16.87 -2.56
CA LEU A 103 -6.76 18.25 -2.43
C LEU A 103 -7.66 19.25 -3.16
N PHE A 104 -8.15 18.87 -4.33
CA PHE A 104 -9.07 19.70 -5.10
C PHE A 104 -10.42 19.89 -4.37
N GLY A 105 -11.00 18.80 -3.83
CA GLY A 105 -12.20 18.88 -3.01
C GLY A 105 -12.00 19.72 -1.74
N LEU A 106 -10.87 19.55 -1.06
CA LEU A 106 -10.50 20.36 0.10
C LEU A 106 -10.37 21.84 -0.26
N SER A 107 -9.83 22.18 -1.43
CA SER A 107 -9.68 23.57 -1.86
C SER A 107 -11.02 24.29 -1.98
N PHE A 108 -12.05 23.62 -2.49
CA PHE A 108 -13.41 24.17 -2.51
C PHE A 108 -14.01 24.29 -1.12
N LEU A 109 -13.81 23.27 -0.27
CA LEU A 109 -14.25 23.32 1.13
C LEU A 109 -13.63 24.51 1.86
N TYR A 110 -12.31 24.69 1.77
CA TYR A 110 -11.62 25.80 2.40
C TYR A 110 -12.10 27.14 1.90
N LEU A 111 -12.30 27.29 0.58
CA LEU A 111 -12.83 28.53 0.02
C LEU A 111 -14.23 28.84 0.58
N GLY A 112 -15.12 27.84 0.60
CA GLY A 112 -16.48 28.03 1.13
C GLY A 112 -16.50 28.32 2.63
N VAL A 113 -15.66 27.64 3.42
CA VAL A 113 -15.52 27.89 4.85
C VAL A 113 -14.93 29.27 5.11
N TYR A 114 -13.87 29.65 4.40
CA TYR A 114 -13.22 30.96 4.56
C TYR A 114 -14.14 32.11 4.16
N GLN A 115 -14.89 31.99 3.05
CA GLN A 115 -15.83 33.04 2.64
C GLN A 115 -16.95 33.28 3.65
N LYS A 116 -17.34 32.25 4.41
CA LYS A 116 -18.47 32.33 5.35
C LYS A 116 -18.04 32.61 6.80
N TYR A 117 -16.91 32.07 7.21
CA TYR A 117 -16.46 32.04 8.60
C TYR A 117 -15.08 32.68 8.81
N GLU A 118 -14.44 33.18 7.74
CA GLU A 118 -13.09 33.74 7.74
C GLU A 118 -12.10 32.82 8.47
N THR A 119 -11.30 33.37 9.39
CA THR A 119 -10.33 32.64 10.22
C THR A 119 -10.87 32.35 11.62
N SER A 120 -12.19 32.32 11.81
CA SER A 120 -12.81 32.11 13.12
C SER A 120 -12.55 30.71 13.68
N TYR A 121 -12.75 30.53 15.00
CA TYR A 121 -12.68 29.22 15.65
C TYR A 121 -13.61 28.16 15.01
N ILE A 122 -14.76 28.58 14.46
CA ILE A 122 -15.69 27.69 13.75
C ILE A 122 -15.02 27.13 12.49
N SER A 123 -14.30 27.96 11.72
CA SER A 123 -13.56 27.51 10.53
C SER A 123 -12.50 26.45 10.89
N THR A 124 -11.78 26.68 12.00
CA THR A 124 -10.77 25.75 12.52
C THR A 124 -11.38 24.40 12.87
N ILE A 125 -12.51 24.37 13.59
CA ILE A 125 -13.21 23.12 13.93
C ILE A 125 -13.66 22.39 12.66
N LEU A 126 -14.31 23.09 11.73
CA LEU A 126 -14.88 22.47 10.52
C LEU A 126 -13.78 21.84 9.66
N ILE A 127 -12.67 22.54 9.47
CA ILE A 127 -11.56 22.07 8.64
C ILE A 127 -10.83 20.92 9.31
N THR A 128 -10.46 21.08 10.58
CA THR A 128 -9.77 20.03 11.35
C THR A 128 -10.63 18.76 11.42
N GLY A 129 -11.93 18.92 11.73
CA GLY A 129 -12.88 17.82 11.77
C GLY A 129 -12.99 17.10 10.43
N THR A 130 -12.97 17.84 9.32
CA THR A 130 -12.98 17.24 7.98
C THR A 130 -11.70 16.48 7.68
N HIS A 131 -10.52 17.01 8.05
CA HIS A 131 -9.26 16.28 7.88
C HIS A 131 -9.23 14.98 8.66
N LEU A 132 -9.66 15.01 9.92
CA LEU A 132 -9.70 13.82 10.78
C LEU A 132 -10.71 12.79 10.26
N LEU A 133 -11.88 13.23 9.78
CA LEU A 133 -12.86 12.35 9.15
C LEU A 133 -12.30 11.67 7.89
N LEU A 134 -11.70 12.45 6.99
CA LEU A 134 -11.07 11.89 5.78
C LEU A 134 -9.92 10.94 6.12
N THR A 135 -9.11 11.28 7.13
CA THR A 135 -8.05 10.40 7.63
C THR A 135 -8.61 9.08 8.14
N ALA A 136 -9.68 9.12 8.94
CA ALA A 136 -10.35 7.93 9.45
C ALA A 136 -10.95 7.08 8.31
N LEU A 137 -11.58 7.71 7.31
CA LEU A 137 -12.12 7.02 6.13
C LEU A 137 -11.03 6.35 5.31
N ILE A 138 -9.89 7.03 5.10
CA ILE A 138 -8.72 6.47 4.41
C ILE A 138 -8.24 5.20 5.14
N TRP A 139 -8.06 5.27 6.47
CA TRP A 139 -7.61 4.12 7.26
C TRP A 139 -8.65 3.00 7.32
N PHE A 140 -9.94 3.33 7.33
CA PHE A 140 -11.01 2.35 7.18
C PHE A 140 -10.89 1.61 5.83
N SER A 141 -10.64 2.32 4.74
CA SER A 141 -10.39 1.71 3.42
C SER A 141 -9.13 0.84 3.41
N VAL A 142 -8.06 1.25 4.09
CA VAL A 142 -6.84 0.42 4.25
C VAL A 142 -7.15 -0.87 5.01
N GLY A 143 -8.04 -0.84 6.01
CA GLY A 143 -8.54 -2.03 6.70
C GLY A 143 -9.24 -3.03 5.76
N ARG A 144 -9.80 -2.55 4.64
CA ARG A 144 -10.47 -3.33 3.60
C ARG A 144 -9.60 -3.59 2.37
N LYS A 145 -8.29 -3.36 2.45
CA LYS A 145 -7.37 -3.41 1.30
C LYS A 145 -7.38 -4.72 0.51
N PHE A 146 -7.58 -5.87 1.18
CA PHE A 146 -7.64 -7.17 0.51
C PHE A 146 -8.91 -7.32 -0.33
N GLU A 147 -10.07 -6.93 0.21
CA GLU A 147 -11.35 -6.93 -0.52
C GLU A 147 -11.29 -6.00 -1.73
N ILE A 148 -10.72 -4.81 -1.54
CA ILE A 148 -10.53 -3.81 -2.61
C ILE A 148 -9.55 -4.33 -3.67
N SER A 149 -8.44 -4.94 -3.27
CA SER A 149 -7.45 -5.50 -4.21
C SER A 149 -8.04 -6.66 -5.01
N GLN A 150 -8.77 -7.58 -4.36
CA GLN A 150 -9.45 -8.68 -5.05
C GLN A 150 -10.53 -8.18 -6.01
N PHE A 151 -11.25 -7.11 -5.63
CA PHE A 151 -12.21 -6.47 -6.53
C PHE A 151 -11.50 -5.90 -7.77
N ILE A 152 -10.40 -5.14 -7.57
CA ILE A 152 -9.60 -4.56 -8.65
C ILE A 152 -9.05 -5.64 -9.59
N GLU A 153 -8.47 -6.71 -9.04
CA GLU A 153 -7.95 -7.86 -9.79
C GLU A 153 -9.06 -8.48 -10.66
N LYS A 154 -10.23 -8.77 -10.07
CA LYS A 154 -11.40 -9.26 -10.82
C LYS A 154 -11.86 -8.31 -11.92
N GLN A 155 -11.76 -6.99 -11.72
CA GLN A 155 -12.12 -6.02 -12.76
C GLN A 155 -11.09 -6.00 -13.90
N ILE A 156 -9.79 -6.04 -13.57
CA ILE A 156 -8.71 -6.09 -14.56
C ILE A 156 -8.81 -7.36 -15.40
N GLU A 157 -9.04 -8.52 -14.77
CA GLU A 157 -9.22 -9.80 -15.47
C GLU A 157 -10.42 -9.78 -16.41
N ARG A 158 -11.54 -9.15 -16.02
CA ARG A 158 -12.77 -9.10 -16.82
C ARG A 158 -12.71 -8.07 -17.95
N ARG A 159 -12.21 -6.86 -17.67
CA ARG A 159 -12.31 -5.69 -18.57
C ARG A 159 -11.13 -4.72 -18.39
N SER A 160 -9.90 -5.21 -18.52
CA SER A 160 -8.65 -4.44 -18.31
C SER A 160 -8.65 -3.03 -18.92
N LEU A 161 -8.96 -2.88 -20.21
CA LEU A 161 -8.96 -1.58 -20.90
C LEU A 161 -9.98 -0.59 -20.31
N LEU A 162 -11.17 -1.07 -19.96
CA LEU A 162 -12.21 -0.23 -19.35
C LEU A 162 -11.78 0.18 -17.93
N THR A 163 -11.27 -0.75 -17.13
CA THR A 163 -10.79 -0.48 -15.78
C THR A 163 -9.65 0.54 -15.79
N ILE A 164 -8.68 0.39 -16.69
CA ILE A 164 -7.61 1.36 -16.91
C ILE A 164 -8.18 2.72 -17.32
N SER A 165 -9.10 2.77 -18.29
CA SER A 165 -9.70 4.03 -18.76
C SER A 165 -10.44 4.76 -17.63
N ILE A 166 -11.21 4.03 -16.83
CA ILE A 166 -11.92 4.59 -15.68
C ILE A 166 -10.94 5.17 -14.64
N SER A 167 -9.77 4.55 -14.47
CA SER A 167 -8.77 5.06 -13.52
C SER A 167 -8.19 6.43 -13.88
N PHE A 168 -8.33 6.88 -15.14
CA PHE A 168 -7.94 8.23 -15.56
C PHE A 168 -9.02 9.29 -15.28
N VAL A 169 -10.28 8.89 -15.01
CA VAL A 169 -11.39 9.85 -14.79
C VAL A 169 -11.06 10.88 -13.69
N PRO A 170 -10.49 10.52 -12.53
CA PRO A 170 -10.17 11.52 -11.51
C PRO A 170 -9.13 12.55 -11.95
N LEU A 171 -8.20 12.20 -12.86
CA LEU A 171 -7.25 13.16 -13.46
C LEU A 171 -7.93 14.13 -14.43
N LEU A 172 -8.98 13.67 -15.10
CA LEU A 172 -9.73 14.49 -16.06
C LEU A 172 -10.67 15.48 -15.35
N ILE A 173 -11.15 15.18 -14.14
CA ILE A 173 -12.11 16.04 -13.43
C ILE A 173 -11.62 17.50 -13.31
N PRO A 174 -10.40 17.80 -12.80
CA PRO A 174 -9.92 19.17 -12.71
C PRO A 174 -9.78 19.85 -14.08
N ILE A 175 -9.48 19.09 -15.13
CA ILE A 175 -9.36 19.59 -16.51
C ILE A 175 -10.75 19.94 -17.05
N LEU A 176 -11.71 19.02 -16.92
CA LEU A 176 -13.09 19.19 -17.40
C LEU A 176 -13.80 20.35 -16.70
N ILE A 177 -13.55 20.54 -15.41
CA ILE A 177 -14.12 21.65 -14.64
C ILE A 177 -13.71 23.03 -15.21
N ARG A 178 -12.50 23.16 -15.79
CA ARG A 178 -12.06 24.41 -16.44
C ARG A 178 -12.89 24.78 -17.66
N PHE A 179 -13.58 23.81 -18.28
CA PHE A 179 -14.44 24.05 -19.44
C PHE A 179 -15.88 24.46 -19.08
N ILE A 180 -16.32 24.27 -17.83
CA ILE A 180 -17.65 24.67 -17.37
C ILE A 180 -17.63 26.18 -17.06
N PRO A 181 -18.34 27.06 -17.78
CA PRO A 181 -18.17 28.52 -17.66
C PRO A 181 -18.35 29.07 -16.23
N ILE A 182 -19.33 28.54 -15.50
CA ILE A 182 -19.63 28.94 -14.10
C ILE A 182 -18.51 28.51 -13.15
N LEU A 183 -17.92 27.34 -13.36
CA LEU A 183 -16.78 26.88 -12.57
C LEU A 183 -15.47 27.49 -13.08
N ARG A 184 -15.39 27.90 -14.33
CA ARG A 184 -14.26 28.62 -14.91
C ARG A 184 -14.10 30.01 -14.28
N THR A 185 -15.19 30.73 -14.05
CA THR A 185 -15.14 32.02 -13.32
C THR A 185 -14.76 31.81 -11.86
N ALA A 186 -15.27 30.76 -11.21
CA ALA A 186 -14.84 30.38 -9.86
C ALA A 186 -13.35 29.97 -9.81
N THR A 187 -12.86 29.22 -10.81
CA THR A 187 -11.47 28.73 -10.87
C THR A 187 -10.45 29.77 -11.31
N ASN A 188 -10.87 30.74 -12.11
CA ASN A 188 -10.05 31.90 -12.47
C ASN A 188 -10.10 33.01 -11.43
N SER A 189 -10.95 32.90 -10.41
CA SER A 189 -10.89 33.83 -9.29
C SER A 189 -9.52 33.72 -8.64
N SER A 190 -8.93 34.87 -8.31
CA SER A 190 -7.72 34.93 -7.51
C SER A 190 -7.88 34.10 -6.23
N ALA A 191 -9.09 34.03 -5.68
CA ALA A 191 -9.44 33.22 -4.52
C ALA A 191 -9.25 31.70 -4.71
N LEU A 192 -9.59 31.10 -5.87
CA LEU A 192 -9.34 29.67 -6.07
C LEU A 192 -7.87 29.37 -6.39
N GLN A 193 -7.21 30.20 -7.21
CA GLN A 193 -5.75 30.04 -7.42
C GLN A 193 -4.98 30.18 -6.10
N PHE A 194 -5.47 31.02 -5.21
CA PHE A 194 -4.96 31.20 -3.86
C PHE A 194 -5.27 30.00 -2.95
N ALA A 195 -6.50 29.50 -2.97
CA ALA A 195 -6.91 28.31 -2.24
C ALA A 195 -6.25 27.02 -2.75
N LEU A 196 -5.75 27.00 -3.99
CA LEU A 196 -4.95 25.90 -4.54
C LEU A 196 -3.47 26.01 -4.20
N LYS A 197 -2.97 27.21 -3.87
CA LYS A 197 -1.56 27.40 -3.52
C LYS A 197 -1.28 27.03 -2.07
N TYR A 198 -1.92 27.67 -1.08
CA TYR A 198 -1.63 27.41 0.35
C TYR A 198 -2.76 27.93 1.28
N PRO A 199 -3.97 27.34 1.26
CA PRO A 199 -5.12 27.79 2.04
C PRO A 199 -5.00 27.48 3.53
N VAL A 200 -4.26 26.44 3.89
CA VAL A 200 -4.18 25.91 5.25
C VAL A 200 -3.55 26.95 6.21
N HIS A 201 -2.47 27.61 5.79
CA HIS A 201 -1.83 28.66 6.59
C HIS A 201 -2.69 29.91 6.77
N LYS A 202 -3.74 30.10 5.95
CA LYS A 202 -4.64 31.26 6.12
C LYS A 202 -5.55 31.17 7.32
N PHE A 203 -5.80 29.95 7.80
CA PHE A 203 -6.59 29.77 9.01
C PHE A 203 -5.80 30.13 10.27
N ASP A 204 -4.50 30.44 10.15
CA ASP A 204 -3.61 30.85 11.25
C ASP A 204 -3.72 29.91 12.46
N SER A 205 -3.82 28.62 12.17
CA SER A 205 -4.22 27.60 13.11
C SER A 205 -3.32 26.39 12.98
N SER A 206 -2.52 26.19 14.01
CA SER A 206 -1.55 25.11 14.13
C SER A 206 -2.17 23.72 13.98
N ILE A 207 -3.38 23.53 14.53
CA ILE A 207 -4.10 22.25 14.45
C ILE A 207 -4.67 21.98 13.06
N VAL A 208 -5.07 23.02 12.32
CA VAL A 208 -5.51 22.91 10.91
C VAL A 208 -4.34 22.46 10.04
N GLU A 209 -3.17 23.04 10.26
CA GLU A 209 -1.95 22.69 9.52
C GLU A 209 -1.45 21.28 9.84
N PHE A 210 -1.38 20.92 11.12
CA PHE A 210 -1.03 19.57 11.54
C PHE A 210 -1.98 18.52 10.95
N SER A 211 -3.30 18.73 11.09
CA SER A 211 -4.30 17.77 10.58
C SER A 211 -4.26 17.65 9.05
N TYR A 212 -3.89 18.70 8.32
CA TYR A 212 -3.66 18.66 6.88
C TYR A 212 -2.48 17.75 6.51
N TYR A 213 -1.34 17.92 7.19
CA TYR A 213 -0.18 17.06 6.95
C TYR A 213 -0.45 15.60 7.32
N LEU A 214 -1.17 15.37 8.43
CA LEU A 214 -1.61 14.03 8.83
C LEU A 214 -2.48 13.38 7.75
N LEU A 215 -3.39 14.14 7.15
CA LEU A 215 -4.24 13.67 6.04
C LEU A 215 -3.39 13.31 4.81
N LEU A 216 -2.44 14.17 4.42
CA LEU A 216 -1.55 13.93 3.27
C LEU A 216 -0.72 12.66 3.48
N LEU A 217 -0.10 12.52 4.65
CA LEU A 217 0.67 11.33 5.02
C LEU A 217 -0.19 10.07 5.03
N SER A 218 -1.43 10.16 5.53
CA SER A 218 -2.38 9.05 5.54
C SER A 218 -2.79 8.64 4.12
N ALA A 219 -3.01 9.60 3.22
CA ALA A 219 -3.32 9.32 1.82
C ALA A 219 -2.17 8.59 1.12
N ILE A 220 -0.93 9.06 1.30
CA ILE A 220 0.27 8.39 0.76
C ILE A 220 0.41 6.99 1.34
N GLY A 221 0.30 6.85 2.67
CA GLY A 221 0.38 5.56 3.37
C GLY A 221 -0.68 4.57 2.90
N ALA A 222 -1.90 5.04 2.64
CA ALA A 222 -2.98 4.20 2.12
C ALA A 222 -2.73 3.72 0.69
N VAL A 223 -2.27 4.59 -0.20
CA VAL A 223 -1.91 4.18 -1.57
C VAL A 223 -0.79 3.15 -1.53
N ILE A 224 0.27 3.38 -0.75
CA ILE A 224 1.37 2.43 -0.57
C ILE A 224 0.84 1.10 -0.04
N SER A 225 0.00 1.13 1.00
CA SER A 225 -0.58 -0.09 1.56
C SER A 225 -1.46 -0.85 0.57
N MET A 226 -2.17 -0.15 -0.33
CA MET A 226 -2.98 -0.76 -1.39
C MET A 226 -2.12 -1.39 -2.48
N VAL A 227 -1.06 -0.68 -2.92
CA VAL A 227 -0.12 -1.20 -3.93
C VAL A 227 0.53 -2.48 -3.43
N PHE A 228 0.93 -2.54 -2.16
CA PHE A 228 1.51 -3.75 -1.56
C PHE A 228 0.50 -4.87 -1.24
N SER A 229 -0.82 -4.62 -1.27
CA SER A 229 -1.82 -5.68 -1.11
C SER A 229 -2.22 -6.35 -2.42
N ILE A 230 -1.95 -5.70 -3.55
CA ILE A 230 -2.06 -6.31 -4.88
C ILE A 230 -0.94 -7.36 -4.98
N ASN A 231 -1.29 -8.59 -5.37
CA ASN A 231 -0.40 -9.76 -5.54
C ASN A 231 -0.20 -10.69 -4.33
N LYS A 232 -1.32 -11.08 -3.67
CA LYS A 232 -1.43 -12.20 -2.68
C LYS A 232 -0.23 -12.36 -1.74
N ILE A 233 0.35 -11.26 -1.26
CA ILE A 233 1.32 -11.33 -0.18
C ILE A 233 0.54 -11.48 1.12
N GLU A 234 -0.18 -12.61 1.25
CA GLU A 234 -0.96 -13.01 2.42
C GLU A 234 -0.11 -13.12 3.70
N ARG A 235 1.21 -12.89 3.60
CA ARG A 235 2.18 -13.02 4.69
C ARG A 235 2.90 -11.73 5.09
N LEU A 236 2.60 -10.57 4.48
CA LEU A 236 3.18 -9.29 4.90
C LEU A 236 2.49 -8.78 6.18
N THR A 237 2.78 -9.45 7.29
CA THR A 237 2.44 -8.97 8.63
C THR A 237 3.42 -7.87 9.05
N LEU A 238 3.00 -6.96 9.94
CA LEU A 238 3.92 -5.98 10.55
C LEU A 238 5.14 -6.68 11.16
N LYS A 239 4.89 -7.84 11.79
CA LYS A 239 5.95 -8.72 12.28
C LYS A 239 6.93 -9.12 11.17
N ALA A 240 6.45 -9.62 10.04
CA ALA A 240 7.32 -10.05 8.93
C ALA A 240 8.17 -8.89 8.37
N LEU A 241 7.61 -7.69 8.27
CA LEU A 241 8.34 -6.50 7.81
C LEU A 241 9.47 -6.12 8.76
N PHE A 242 9.22 -6.15 10.08
CA PHE A 242 10.18 -5.69 11.05
C PHE A 242 11.05 -6.80 11.65
N GLU A 243 10.76 -8.10 11.51
CA GLU A 243 11.58 -9.17 12.09
C GLU A 243 12.92 -9.36 11.34
N ARG A 244 12.93 -9.10 10.02
CA ARG A 244 14.12 -9.10 9.17
C ARG A 244 14.03 -7.98 8.14
N PRO A 245 14.06 -6.71 8.57
CA PRO A 245 13.82 -5.59 7.70
C PRO A 245 14.99 -5.42 6.72
N SER A 246 14.69 -5.15 5.45
CA SER A 246 15.72 -4.75 4.50
C SER A 246 16.22 -3.34 4.79
N THR A 247 17.46 -3.02 4.41
CA THR A 247 18.02 -1.67 4.56
C THR A 247 17.16 -0.63 3.84
N VAL A 248 16.67 -0.95 2.64
CA VAL A 248 15.81 -0.06 1.84
C VAL A 248 14.50 0.22 2.59
N PHE A 249 13.88 -0.81 3.17
CA PHE A 249 12.67 -0.64 3.97
C PHE A 249 12.90 0.29 5.17
N LEU A 250 14.01 0.11 5.90
CA LEU A 250 14.34 0.97 7.05
C LEU A 250 14.60 2.42 6.65
N LEU A 251 15.24 2.67 5.50
CA LEU A 251 15.45 4.02 4.98
C LEU A 251 14.11 4.69 4.63
N VAL A 252 13.23 4.00 3.91
CA VAL A 252 11.89 4.51 3.57
C VAL A 252 11.06 4.76 4.83
N PHE A 253 11.10 3.82 5.79
CA PHE A 253 10.45 3.98 7.08
C PHE A 253 10.99 5.20 7.83
N GLY A 254 12.31 5.41 7.83
CA GLY A 254 12.94 6.59 8.42
C GLY A 254 12.48 7.91 7.80
N ILE A 255 12.34 7.97 6.48
CA ILE A 255 11.81 9.15 5.77
C ILE A 255 10.37 9.43 6.21
N VAL A 256 9.52 8.41 6.30
CA VAL A 256 8.12 8.57 6.75
C VAL A 256 8.06 9.06 8.20
N VAL A 257 8.91 8.51 9.07
CA VAL A 257 9.02 8.94 10.48
C VAL A 257 9.44 10.40 10.57
N GLU A 258 10.43 10.82 9.78
CA GLU A 258 10.87 12.22 9.76
C GLU A 258 9.79 13.17 9.22
N LEU A 259 9.10 12.81 8.13
CA LEU A 259 7.99 13.63 7.63
C LEU A 259 6.86 13.76 8.66
N LEU A 260 6.55 12.67 9.37
CA LEU A 260 5.57 12.70 10.44
C LEU A 260 6.06 13.57 11.62
N ALA A 261 7.31 13.44 12.03
CA ALA A 261 7.90 14.24 13.09
C ALA A 261 7.93 15.73 12.71
N ALA A 262 8.43 16.07 11.52
CA ALA A 262 8.42 17.42 10.99
C ALA A 262 7.01 18.03 10.95
N SER A 263 5.98 17.25 10.61
CA SER A 263 4.61 17.75 10.62
C SER A 263 4.11 18.14 12.02
N THR A 264 4.67 17.57 13.10
CA THR A 264 4.33 17.99 14.47
C THR A 264 4.77 19.43 14.78
N ARG A 265 5.71 20.00 14.01
CA ARG A 265 6.11 21.41 14.15
C ARG A 265 5.01 22.39 13.79
N ALA A 266 4.05 21.96 12.96
CA ALA A 266 2.86 22.75 12.68
C ALA A 266 2.05 23.01 13.95
N LEU A 267 2.17 22.14 14.97
CA LEU A 267 1.61 22.34 16.31
C LEU A 267 2.45 23.39 17.05
N HIS A 268 2.10 24.66 16.86
CA HIS A 268 2.60 25.79 17.63
C HIS A 268 2.18 25.62 19.09
N VAL A 269 3.04 25.01 19.88
CA VAL A 269 2.92 24.96 21.34
C VAL A 269 3.72 26.13 21.90
N ASP A 270 3.15 26.88 22.84
CA ASP A 270 3.76 28.11 23.38
C ASP A 270 5.18 27.91 23.92
N ALA A 271 5.52 26.68 24.30
CA ALA A 271 6.86 26.29 24.72
C ALA A 271 7.54 25.39 23.68
N ILE A 272 8.73 25.80 23.22
CA ILE A 272 9.59 25.03 22.31
C ILE A 272 9.84 23.59 22.82
N ILE A 273 9.97 23.43 24.14
CA ILE A 273 10.13 22.13 24.79
C ILE A 273 8.90 21.23 24.54
N GLY A 274 7.70 21.80 24.57
CA GLY A 274 6.46 21.07 24.27
C GLY A 274 6.44 20.55 22.84
N SER A 275 6.75 21.41 21.86
CA SER A 275 6.87 20.98 20.45
C SER A 275 7.97 19.93 20.26
N ALA A 276 9.12 20.08 20.92
CA ALA A 276 10.20 19.09 20.88
C ALA A 276 9.82 17.74 21.51
N ILE A 277 9.01 17.73 22.58
CA ILE A 277 8.47 16.50 23.18
C ILE A 277 7.55 15.77 22.20
N ILE A 278 6.63 16.50 21.54
CA ILE A 278 5.73 15.90 20.55
C ILE A 278 6.54 15.33 19.38
N PHE A 279 7.53 16.07 18.87
CA PHE A 279 8.46 15.60 17.85
C PHE A 279 9.21 14.32 18.28
N GLY A 280 9.82 14.33 19.47
CA GLY A 280 10.53 13.19 20.03
C GLY A 280 9.63 11.96 20.26
N SER A 281 8.34 12.16 20.53
CA SER A 281 7.38 11.07 20.69
C SER A 281 7.16 10.26 19.41
N VAL A 282 7.26 10.89 18.23
CA VAL A 282 7.19 10.19 16.94
C VAL A 282 8.36 9.20 16.81
N TYR A 283 9.56 9.66 17.15
CA TYR A 283 10.77 8.82 17.18
C TYR A 283 10.73 7.74 18.26
N PHE A 284 10.08 8.01 19.40
CA PHE A 284 9.80 7.01 20.42
C PHE A 284 8.97 5.85 19.85
N PHE A 285 7.84 6.13 19.20
CA PHE A 285 6.99 5.08 18.64
C PHE A 285 7.67 4.32 17.50
N ALA A 286 8.41 5.03 16.63
CA ALA A 286 9.18 4.40 15.56
C ALA A 286 10.23 3.42 16.10
N SER A 287 11.03 3.88 17.07
CA SER A 287 12.06 3.07 17.73
C SER A 287 11.46 1.91 18.51
N TYR A 288 10.30 2.13 19.16
CA TYR A 288 9.55 1.09 19.84
C TYR A 288 9.15 -0.04 18.89
N VAL A 289 8.54 0.28 17.74
CA VAL A 289 8.10 -0.73 16.76
C VAL A 289 9.29 -1.51 16.19
N VAL A 290 10.34 -0.81 15.75
CA VAL A 290 11.56 -1.45 15.23
C VAL A 290 12.13 -2.41 16.28
N THR A 291 12.20 -1.98 17.54
CA THR A 291 12.81 -2.77 18.61
C THR A 291 11.92 -3.91 19.09
N PHE A 292 10.60 -3.70 19.16
CA PHE A 292 9.64 -4.71 19.59
C PHE A 292 9.69 -5.96 18.70
N TYR A 293 9.86 -5.78 17.39
CA TYR A 293 9.98 -6.89 16.45
C TYR A 293 11.41 -7.39 16.22
N ASN A 294 12.43 -6.68 16.73
CA ASN A 294 13.84 -7.08 16.65
C ASN A 294 14.45 -7.21 18.05
N LEU A 295 14.48 -8.43 18.57
CA LEU A 295 15.18 -8.75 19.83
C LEU A 295 16.66 -9.15 19.62
N ASN A 296 17.17 -9.03 18.40
CA ASN A 296 18.46 -9.59 18.00
C ASN A 296 19.62 -8.60 18.24
N ALA A 297 20.86 -9.07 18.12
CA ALA A 297 22.06 -8.22 18.21
C ALA A 297 22.07 -7.05 17.18
N TYR A 298 21.25 -7.14 16.13
CA TYR A 298 21.17 -6.16 15.05
C TYR A 298 20.26 -4.96 15.31
N THR A 299 19.52 -4.91 16.43
CA THR A 299 18.54 -3.84 16.71
C THR A 299 19.16 -2.44 16.64
N ASN A 300 20.37 -2.27 17.19
CA ASN A 300 21.07 -0.98 17.12
C ASN A 300 21.38 -0.56 15.69
N ARG A 301 21.77 -1.51 14.84
CA ARG A 301 22.03 -1.25 13.41
C ARG A 301 20.75 -0.83 12.69
N TYR A 302 19.62 -1.49 12.98
CA TYR A 302 18.34 -1.15 12.37
C TYR A 302 17.83 0.22 12.81
N LEU A 303 17.94 0.55 14.10
CA LEU A 303 17.61 1.88 14.61
C LEU A 303 18.50 2.96 13.99
N LEU A 304 19.81 2.70 13.86
CA LEU A 304 20.72 3.63 13.21
C LEU A 304 20.29 3.91 11.77
N ILE A 305 20.01 2.87 10.97
CA ILE A 305 19.57 3.03 9.57
C ILE A 305 18.23 3.78 9.51
N ALA A 306 17.27 3.45 10.38
CA ALA A 306 15.96 4.08 10.37
C ALA A 306 16.00 5.55 10.81
N CYS A 307 16.91 5.93 11.71
CA CYS A 307 16.92 7.28 12.30
C CYS A 307 18.00 8.20 11.71
N VAL A 308 18.97 7.68 10.95
CA VAL A 308 20.09 8.50 10.42
C VAL A 308 19.61 9.61 9.50
N PHE A 309 18.61 9.33 8.65
CA PHE A 309 18.04 10.34 7.77
C PHE A 309 17.42 11.48 8.57
N GLY A 310 16.61 11.13 9.58
CA GLY A 310 16.02 12.07 10.52
C GLY A 310 17.03 12.95 11.23
N LEU A 311 18.08 12.35 11.79
CA LEU A 311 19.17 13.07 12.45
C LEU A 311 19.88 14.04 11.50
N ILE A 312 20.18 13.61 10.27
CA ILE A 312 20.83 14.45 9.25
C ILE A 312 19.91 15.61 8.88
N MET A 313 18.64 15.34 8.57
CA MET A 313 17.67 16.36 8.18
C MET A 313 17.47 17.37 9.29
N GLU A 314 17.30 16.90 10.53
CA GLU A 314 17.08 17.79 11.66
C GLU A 314 18.30 18.66 11.96
N THR A 315 19.50 18.09 11.87
CA THR A 315 20.72 18.86 12.11
C THR A 315 20.97 19.84 10.97
N ALA A 316 20.80 19.42 9.71
CA ALA A 316 21.12 20.28 8.56
C ALA A 316 20.04 21.34 8.31
N VAL A 317 18.78 20.93 8.19
CA VAL A 317 17.66 21.82 7.91
C VAL A 317 17.26 22.60 9.15
N GLY A 318 17.29 21.99 10.33
CA GLY A 318 17.01 22.67 11.59
C GLY A 318 17.99 23.80 11.86
N VAL A 319 19.30 23.54 11.76
CA VAL A 319 20.32 24.59 11.96
C VAL A 319 20.15 25.72 10.93
N TYR A 320 19.89 25.39 9.66
CA TYR A 320 19.62 26.41 8.65
C TYR A 320 18.40 27.26 9.01
N ALA A 321 17.31 26.63 9.45
CA ALA A 321 16.09 27.33 9.86
C ALA A 321 16.28 28.19 11.12
N ASP A 322 17.09 27.73 12.07
CA ASP A 322 17.46 28.48 13.27
C ASP A 322 18.26 29.74 12.91
N LEU A 323 19.25 29.60 12.02
CA LEU A 323 20.04 30.73 11.51
C LEU A 323 19.15 31.75 10.78
N ASP A 324 18.22 31.30 9.96
CA ASP A 324 17.29 32.17 9.22
C ASP A 324 16.34 32.94 10.14
N ARG A 325 15.88 32.30 11.23
CA ARG A 325 15.00 32.93 12.23
C ARG A 325 15.72 33.87 13.18
N GLY A 326 17.06 33.81 13.24
CA GLY A 326 17.86 34.52 14.25
C GLY A 326 17.78 33.90 15.65
N ASP A 327 17.15 32.73 15.79
CA ASP A 327 17.01 31.98 17.04
C ASP A 327 18.08 30.89 17.11
N THR A 328 18.86 30.85 18.19
CA THR A 328 20.13 30.09 18.17
C THR A 328 20.06 28.66 18.68
N ILE A 329 18.92 28.15 19.20
CA ILE A 329 18.92 26.90 20.01
C ILE A 329 17.73 25.94 19.78
N ASN A 330 16.78 26.21 18.87
CA ASN A 330 15.59 25.34 18.74
C ASN A 330 15.96 23.91 18.30
N THR A 331 16.86 23.77 17.34
CA THR A 331 17.37 22.48 16.84
C THR A 331 17.97 21.64 17.95
N ALA A 332 18.64 22.24 18.93
CA ALA A 332 19.23 21.51 20.04
C ALA A 332 18.15 20.79 20.87
N TYR A 333 16.99 21.41 21.07
CA TYR A 333 15.85 20.76 21.74
C TYR A 333 15.30 19.60 20.91
N PHE A 334 15.03 19.81 19.61
CA PHE A 334 14.48 18.76 18.75
C PHE A 334 15.42 17.56 18.61
N VAL A 335 16.72 17.78 18.37
CA VAL A 335 17.72 16.71 18.30
C VAL A 335 17.82 15.97 19.64
N SER A 336 17.84 16.69 20.77
CA SER A 336 17.91 16.07 22.10
C SER A 336 16.69 15.19 22.38
N LEU A 337 15.49 15.71 22.12
CA LEU A 337 14.25 14.96 22.36
C LEU A 337 14.08 13.81 21.35
N MET A 338 14.58 13.94 20.12
CA MET A 338 14.67 12.82 19.17
C MET A 338 15.54 11.70 19.71
N VAL A 339 16.75 12.01 20.19
CA VAL A 339 17.68 11.01 20.76
C VAL A 339 17.07 10.35 22.00
N ILE A 340 16.47 11.14 22.91
CA ILE A 340 15.76 10.62 24.09
C ILE A 340 14.60 9.71 23.66
N GLY A 341 13.80 10.13 22.68
CA GLY A 341 12.71 9.35 22.11
C GLY A 341 13.19 8.00 21.58
N ILE A 342 14.27 7.99 20.78
CA ILE A 342 14.88 6.76 20.25
C ILE A 342 15.32 5.83 21.39
N MET A 343 16.01 6.36 22.41
CA MET A 343 16.50 5.58 23.55
C MET A 343 15.35 4.97 24.37
N LEU A 344 14.33 5.77 24.69
CA LEU A 344 13.15 5.31 25.42
C LEU A 344 12.36 4.29 24.61
N GLY A 345 12.10 4.55 23.32
CA GLY A 345 11.39 3.64 22.44
C GLY A 345 12.06 2.27 22.37
N LYS A 346 13.39 2.25 22.24
CA LYS A 346 14.19 1.03 22.30
C LYS A 346 14.04 0.31 23.63
N PHE A 347 14.17 1.01 24.76
CA PHE A 347 14.04 0.42 26.08
C PHE A 347 12.68 -0.26 26.28
N PHE A 348 11.59 0.45 25.98
CA PHE A 348 10.23 -0.08 26.12
C PHE A 348 9.95 -1.20 25.10
N GLY A 349 10.44 -1.08 23.87
CA GLY A 349 10.30 -2.12 22.85
C GLY A 349 10.93 -3.44 23.29
N LEU A 350 12.15 -3.41 23.84
CA LEU A 350 12.83 -4.59 24.37
C LEU A 350 12.06 -5.23 25.52
N ARG A 351 11.57 -4.40 26.45
CA ARG A 351 10.82 -4.88 27.62
C ARG A 351 9.52 -5.56 27.21
N SER A 352 8.73 -4.92 26.35
CA SER A 352 7.45 -5.45 25.86
C SER A 352 7.64 -6.75 25.08
N ALA A 353 8.66 -6.82 24.21
CA ALA A 353 8.92 -8.01 23.40
C ALA A 353 9.37 -9.21 24.25
N ARG A 354 10.20 -9.00 25.29
CA ARG A 354 10.55 -10.06 26.25
C ARG A 354 9.33 -10.58 27.01
N TYR A 355 8.48 -9.68 27.49
CA TYR A 355 7.24 -10.05 28.19
C TYR A 355 6.31 -10.88 27.28
N PHE A 356 6.12 -10.44 26.03
CA PHE A 356 5.31 -11.16 25.05
C PHE A 356 5.83 -12.59 24.79
N ASN A 357 7.14 -12.76 24.64
CA ASN A 357 7.74 -14.08 24.42
C ASN A 357 7.62 -15.00 25.64
N GLN A 358 7.77 -14.48 26.86
CA GLN A 358 7.58 -15.25 28.09
C GLN A 358 6.13 -15.73 28.25
N THR A 359 5.16 -14.87 27.95
CA THR A 359 3.73 -15.26 27.98
C THR A 359 3.44 -16.33 26.92
N LYS A 360 4.03 -16.19 25.72
CA LYS A 360 3.86 -17.17 24.65
C LYS A 360 4.44 -18.55 25.01
N SER A 361 5.60 -18.62 25.68
CA SER A 361 6.17 -19.91 26.10
C SER A 361 5.29 -20.58 27.16
N ARG A 362 4.78 -19.82 28.13
CA ARG A 362 3.89 -20.34 29.19
C ARG A 362 2.54 -20.87 28.70
N LEU A 363 2.08 -20.42 27.53
CA LEU A 363 0.84 -20.90 26.90
C LEU A 363 1.07 -22.12 26.00
N ALA A 364 2.33 -22.43 25.68
CA ALA A 364 2.70 -23.58 24.88
C ALA A 364 3.03 -24.82 25.75
N ASP A 365 3.32 -24.61 27.03
CA ASP A 365 3.47 -25.62 28.07
C ASP A 365 2.11 -25.92 28.73
#